data_AF-A0A9P7RTA2-F1
#
_entry.id   AF-A0A9P7RTA2-F1
#
_cell.length_a   1.000
_cell.length_b   1.000
_cell.length_c   1.000
_cell.angle_alpha   90.00
_cell.angle_beta   90.00
_cell.angle_gamma   90.00
#
_symmetry.space_group_name_H-M   'P 1'
#
loop_
_entity.id
_entity.type
_entity.pdbx_description
1 polymer ?
#
loop_
_entity_poly.entity_id
_entity_poly.type
_entity_poly.pdbx_seq_one_letter_code
_entity_poly.pdbx_strand_id
1 'polypeptide(L)'
;MLLSPIYLSLLSIPLSAVGQEFLVVDGIIGGVPRTGSPPAEPQPLKVAATTPGALRVVQNSGVCETTPGVQQVSGYGDLTATESILCVTLW
;
A
#
# COMPACT_ATOMS: atom_id res chain seq x y z
N MET A 1 -21.05 23.08 36.08
CA MET A 1 -19.82 22.98 35.28
C MET A 1 -19.65 21.52 34.87
N LEU A 2 -20.39 21.08 33.84
CA LEU A 2 -20.19 19.75 33.25
C LEU A 2 -19.11 19.90 32.19
N LEU A 3 -17.90 19.40 32.48
CA LEU A 3 -16.81 19.35 31.51
C LEU A 3 -17.22 18.38 30.38
N SER A 4 -17.21 18.90 29.16
CA SER A 4 -17.65 18.21 27.93
C SER A 4 -16.85 16.92 27.68
N PRO A 5 -17.50 15.77 27.41
CA PRO A 5 -16.82 14.49 27.15
C PRO A 5 -16.03 14.48 25.83
N ILE A 6 -16.16 15.52 25.00
CA ILE A 6 -15.52 15.62 23.67
C ILE A 6 -13.99 15.74 23.79
N TYR A 7 -13.46 16.21 24.92
CA TYR A 7 -12.02 16.37 25.12
C TYR A 7 -11.27 15.07 25.45
N LEU A 8 -11.94 14.01 25.89
CA LEU A 8 -11.25 12.79 26.33
C LEU A 8 -10.91 11.81 25.18
N SER A 9 -11.49 12.02 24.00
CA SER A 9 -11.35 11.11 22.84
C SER A 9 -10.14 11.38 21.94
N LEU A 10 -9.33 12.42 22.20
CA LEU A 10 -8.14 12.73 21.39
C LEU A 10 -6.86 11.97 21.81
N LEU A 11 -6.88 11.16 22.87
CA LEU A 11 -5.66 10.56 23.46
C LEU A 11 -5.42 9.08 23.09
N SER A 12 -5.94 8.61 21.98
CA SER A 12 -5.76 7.20 21.58
C SER A 12 -5.53 7.07 20.07
N ILE A 13 -4.50 7.77 19.56
CA ILE A 13 -3.89 7.40 18.29
C ILE A 13 -2.83 6.33 18.59
N PRO A 14 -3.02 5.06 18.21
CA PRO A 14 -1.95 4.08 18.32
C PRO A 14 -0.83 4.47 17.36
N LEU A 15 0.32 4.89 17.91
CA LEU A 15 1.55 5.13 17.18
C LEU A 15 2.16 3.76 16.83
N SER A 16 1.64 3.11 15.79
CA SER A 16 2.17 1.83 15.31
C SER A 16 2.25 1.86 13.79
N ALA A 17 3.18 2.67 13.29
CA ALA A 17 3.64 2.58 11.92
C ALA A 17 5.12 3.00 11.85
N VAL A 18 6.01 2.03 12.01
CA VAL A 18 7.36 2.13 11.47
C VAL A 18 7.54 0.96 10.52
N GLY A 19 7.15 1.15 9.27
CA GLY A 19 7.58 0.29 8.18
C GLY A 19 9.05 0.61 7.89
N GLN A 20 9.97 -0.28 8.25
CA GLN A 20 11.36 -0.18 7.85
C GLN A 20 11.51 -0.75 6.43
N GLU A 21 10.93 -0.09 5.43
CA GLU A 21 11.08 -0.50 4.02
C GLU A 21 12.45 -0.13 3.44
N PHE A 22 13.21 0.74 4.13
CA PHE A 22 14.55 1.13 3.72
C PHE A 22 15.62 0.46 4.60
N LEU A 23 16.60 -0.17 3.95
CA LEU A 23 17.74 -0.77 4.63
C LEU A 23 18.62 0.32 5.26
N VAL A 24 18.84 0.25 6.57
CA VAL A 24 19.75 1.15 7.28
C VAL A 24 21.03 0.40 7.59
N VAL A 25 22.15 0.83 7.00
CA VAL A 25 23.49 0.28 7.26
C VAL A 25 24.31 1.36 7.94
N ASP A 26 24.89 1.06 9.12
CA ASP A 26 25.63 2.03 9.94
C ASP A 26 24.87 3.34 10.23
N GLY A 27 23.53 3.29 10.33
CA GLY A 27 22.70 4.50 10.52
C GLY A 27 22.41 5.28 9.23
N ILE A 28 22.87 4.82 8.08
CA ILE A 28 22.61 5.43 6.76
C ILE A 28 21.52 4.65 6.02
N ILE A 29 20.43 5.34 5.70
CA ILE A 29 19.35 4.83 4.84
C ILE A 29 19.94 4.56 3.45
N GLY A 30 19.82 3.32 2.96
CA GLY A 30 20.39 2.86 1.69
C GLY A 30 21.91 2.68 1.70
N GLY A 31 22.54 2.60 2.87
CA GLY A 31 23.99 2.44 2.99
C GLY A 31 24.51 1.12 2.40
N VAL A 32 25.78 1.11 2.00
CA VAL A 32 26.48 -0.08 1.50
C VAL A 32 27.31 -0.69 2.65
N PRO A 33 27.20 -2.01 2.93
CA PRO A 33 27.98 -2.67 3.98
C PRO A 33 29.49 -2.53 3.73
N ARG A 34 30.24 -2.18 4.78
CA ARG A 34 31.71 -2.16 4.74
C ARG A 34 32.24 -3.57 5.00
N THR A 35 33.41 -3.89 4.44
CA THR A 35 34.10 -5.16 4.72
C THR A 35 34.26 -5.39 6.22
N GLY A 36 33.68 -6.48 6.73
CA GLY A 36 33.67 -6.84 8.15
C GLY A 36 32.37 -6.50 8.89
N SER A 37 31.39 -5.86 8.23
CA SER A 37 30.06 -5.62 8.83
C SER A 37 29.25 -6.92 8.90
N PRO A 38 28.49 -7.16 9.99
CA PRO A 38 27.55 -8.28 10.03
C PRO A 38 26.51 -8.12 8.91
N PRO A 39 26.07 -9.22 8.27
CA PRO A 39 24.99 -9.17 7.29
C PRO A 39 23.76 -8.50 7.91
N ALA A 40 23.19 -7.51 7.21
CA ALA A 40 21.93 -6.92 7.64
C ALA A 40 20.85 -8.01 7.57
N GLU A 41 20.24 -8.31 8.71
CA GLU A 41 19.19 -9.33 8.80
C GLU A 41 17.89 -8.74 8.22
N PRO A 42 17.35 -9.32 7.12
CA PRO A 42 16.06 -8.88 6.60
C PRO A 42 15.00 -9.15 7.66
N GLN A 43 14.20 -8.14 7.99
CA GLN A 43 13.02 -8.40 8.82
C GLN A 43 12.11 -9.37 8.07
N PRO A 44 11.60 -10.43 8.73
CA PRO A 44 10.70 -11.36 8.09
C PRO A 44 9.42 -10.61 7.70
N LEU A 45 9.24 -10.37 6.41
CA LEU A 45 8.00 -9.84 5.87
C LEU A 45 6.90 -10.85 6.14
N LYS A 46 5.93 -10.45 6.96
CA LYS A 46 4.72 -11.25 7.16
C LYS A 46 3.89 -11.14 5.89
N VAL A 47 4.03 -12.11 5.00
CA VAL A 47 3.15 -12.23 3.83
C VAL A 47 1.74 -12.50 4.35
N ALA A 48 0.86 -11.51 4.24
CA ALA A 48 -0.57 -11.73 4.38
C ALA A 48 -1.01 -12.53 3.14
N ALA A 49 -0.98 -13.85 3.22
CA ALA A 49 -1.46 -14.73 2.17
C ALA A 49 -3.00 -14.68 2.13
N THR A 50 -3.56 -13.59 1.63
CA THR A 50 -4.96 -13.52 1.25
C THR A 50 -5.09 -14.06 -0.16
N THR A 51 -6.02 -15.00 -0.38
CA THR A 51 -6.35 -15.45 -1.73
C THR A 51 -6.99 -14.27 -2.47
N PRO A 52 -6.38 -13.76 -3.56
CA PRO A 52 -6.98 -12.70 -4.34
C PRO A 52 -8.35 -13.12 -4.86
N GLY A 53 -9.28 -12.18 -4.90
CA GLY A 53 -10.65 -12.42 -5.37
C GLY A 53 -10.76 -12.31 -6.89
N ALA A 54 -11.89 -11.79 -7.38
CA ALA A 54 -12.16 -11.70 -8.81
C ALA A 54 -11.50 -10.46 -9.43
N LEU A 55 -11.17 -10.57 -10.73
CA LEU A 55 -10.86 -9.40 -11.56
C LEU A 55 -12.16 -8.92 -12.23
N ARG A 56 -12.52 -7.66 -11.98
CA ARG A 56 -13.76 -7.03 -12.44
C ARG A 56 -13.42 -5.92 -13.43
N VAL A 57 -13.53 -6.18 -14.73
CA VAL A 57 -13.06 -5.27 -15.79
C VAL A 57 -14.18 -4.84 -16.73
N VAL A 58 -14.10 -3.58 -17.16
CA VAL A 58 -14.99 -2.95 -18.14
C VAL A 58 -14.13 -2.32 -19.23
N GLN A 59 -14.43 -2.64 -20.48
CA GLN A 59 -13.84 -1.98 -21.64
C GLN A 59 -14.59 -0.68 -21.94
N ASN A 60 -13.86 0.37 -22.30
CA ASN A 60 -14.39 1.68 -22.66
C ASN A 60 -15.42 2.18 -21.66
N SER A 61 -15.04 2.24 -20.37
CA SER A 61 -15.94 2.65 -19.29
C SER A 61 -16.38 4.11 -19.40
N GLY A 62 -15.75 4.91 -20.27
CA GLY A 62 -16.08 6.32 -20.50
C GLY A 62 -15.68 7.23 -19.33
N VAL A 63 -14.98 6.68 -18.32
CA VAL A 63 -14.44 7.43 -17.18
C VAL A 63 -13.15 8.15 -17.57
N CYS A 64 -12.37 7.58 -18.49
CA CYS A 64 -11.24 8.22 -19.14
C CYS A 64 -11.63 8.63 -20.58
N GLU A 65 -10.87 9.55 -21.17
CA GLU A 65 -11.10 10.07 -22.53
C GLU A 65 -11.24 8.93 -23.55
N THR A 66 -12.33 8.94 -24.34
CA THR A 66 -12.61 7.94 -25.38
C THR A 66 -12.12 8.43 -26.73
N THR A 67 -10.84 8.24 -27.01
CA THR A 67 -10.22 8.58 -28.31
C THR A 67 -10.47 7.45 -29.32
N PRO A 68 -11.01 7.73 -30.53
CA PRO A 68 -11.15 6.72 -31.56
C PRO A 68 -9.82 6.04 -31.88
N GLY A 69 -9.81 4.70 -31.87
CA GLY A 69 -8.61 3.90 -32.13
C GLY A 69 -7.76 3.57 -30.90
N VAL A 70 -8.12 4.07 -29.71
CA VAL A 70 -7.47 3.72 -28.44
C VAL A 70 -8.39 2.79 -27.66
N GLN A 71 -7.87 1.65 -27.20
CA GLN A 71 -8.63 0.77 -26.31
C GLN A 71 -8.44 1.16 -24.86
N GLN A 72 -9.55 1.36 -24.17
CA GLN A 72 -9.55 1.63 -22.73
C GLN A 72 -10.06 0.39 -21.99
N VAL A 73 -9.35 -0.02 -20.95
CA VAL A 73 -9.81 -1.05 -20.01
C VAL A 73 -9.66 -0.50 -18.60
N SER A 74 -10.73 -0.53 -17.81
CA SER A 74 -10.68 -0.13 -16.40
C SER A 74 -11.33 -1.19 -15.53
N GLY A 75 -10.83 -1.41 -14.32
CA GLY A 75 -11.40 -2.40 -13.43
C GLY A 75 -10.80 -2.43 -12.04
N TYR A 76 -11.29 -3.35 -11.24
CA TYR A 76 -10.81 -3.63 -9.89
C TYR A 76 -10.31 -5.06 -9.79
N GLY A 77 -9.12 -5.22 -9.21
CA GLY A 77 -8.59 -6.51 -8.79
C GLY A 77 -8.69 -6.64 -7.27
N ASP A 78 -9.35 -7.69 -6.79
CA ASP A 78 -9.51 -7.93 -5.36
C ASP A 78 -8.22 -8.49 -4.74
N LEU A 79 -7.67 -7.79 -3.75
CA LEU A 79 -6.48 -8.21 -3.00
C LEU A 79 -6.88 -9.05 -1.77
N THR A 80 -8.00 -8.69 -1.14
CA THR A 80 -8.60 -9.37 0.02
C THR A 80 -10.13 -9.35 -0.10
N ALA A 81 -10.84 -9.89 0.91
CA ALA A 81 -12.30 -9.79 0.96
C ALA A 81 -12.84 -8.35 1.08
N THR A 82 -12.00 -7.39 1.49
CA THR A 82 -12.39 -6.00 1.75
C THR A 82 -11.55 -4.97 1.00
N GLU A 83 -10.48 -5.39 0.32
CA GLU A 83 -9.53 -4.50 -0.34
C GLU A 83 -9.40 -4.84 -1.83
N SER A 84 -9.36 -3.80 -2.66
CA SER A 84 -9.19 -3.93 -4.11
C SER A 84 -8.27 -2.83 -4.63
N ILE A 85 -7.53 -3.12 -5.70
CA ILE A 85 -6.73 -2.14 -6.44
C ILE A 85 -7.49 -1.70 -7.70
N LEU A 86 -7.51 -0.39 -7.97
CA LEU A 86 -8.02 0.17 -9.22
C LEU A 86 -6.92 0.08 -10.29
N CYS A 87 -7.25 -0.48 -11.45
CA CYS A 87 -6.37 -0.50 -12.62
C CYS A 87 -7.06 0.14 -13.82
N VAL A 88 -6.34 1.01 -14.52
CA VAL A 88 -6.75 1.58 -15.81
C VAL A 88 -5.60 1.36 -16.79
N THR A 89 -5.91 0.79 -17.94
CA THR A 89 -4.98 0.59 -19.05
C THR A 89 -5.51 1.25 -20.30
N LEU A 90 -4.63 1.96 -21.00
CA LEU A 90 -4.84 2.55 -22.31
C LEU A 90 -3.80 1.93 -23.25
N TRP A 91 -4.24 1.43 -24.40
CA TRP A 91 -3.39 0.84 -25.44
C TRP A 91 -3.75 1.38 -26.82
#